data_AF-A0A1B7MIT4-F1
#
_entry.id   AF-A0A1B7MIT4-F1
#
_cell.length_a   1.000
_cell.length_b   1.000
_cell.length_c   1.000
_cell.angle_alpha   90.00
_cell.angle_beta   90.00
_cell.angle_gamma   90.00
#
_symmetry.space_group_name_H-M   'P 1'
#
loop_
_entity.id
_entity.type
_entity.pdbx_description
1 polymer ?
#
loop_
_entity_poly.entity_id
_entity_poly.type
_entity_poly.pdbx_seq_one_letter_code
_entity_poly.pdbx_strand_id
1 'polypeptide(L)'
;MVSTAEAATGGNLIVEKIEQFAPHYARTLREWAMRLQKNWGPDVIRSLVKCQPSLADEDSLAIFKRKWEYMYIYAEIGYARGYTGLHHFTFVRQDNVLTCCD
;
A
#
# COMPACT_ATOMS: atom_id res chain seq x y z
N MET A 1 17.46 -10.50 4.81
CA MET A 1 16.51 -10.39 3.68
C MET A 1 16.98 -11.21 2.49
N VAL A 2 18.16 -10.94 1.91
CA VAL A 2 18.69 -11.73 0.78
C VAL A 2 18.84 -13.22 1.13
N SER A 3 19.58 -13.55 2.19
CA SER A 3 19.76 -14.94 2.63
C SER A 3 18.44 -15.67 2.94
N THR A 4 17.46 -14.96 3.50
CA THR A 4 16.11 -15.49 3.74
C THR A 4 15.37 -15.78 2.44
N ALA A 5 15.48 -14.89 1.45
CA ALA A 5 14.86 -15.06 0.14
C ALA A 5 15.54 -16.18 -0.67
N GLU A 6 16.86 -16.31 -0.59
CA GLU A 6 17.63 -17.42 -1.18
C GLU A 6 17.24 -18.77 -0.57
N ALA A 7 17.14 -18.83 0.76
CA ALA A 7 16.66 -20.03 1.44
C ALA A 7 15.22 -20.39 1.04
N ALA A 8 14.33 -19.40 0.94
CA ALA A 8 12.94 -19.60 0.55
C ALA A 8 12.75 -20.06 -0.91
N THR A 9 13.66 -19.67 -1.81
CA THR A 9 13.61 -20.05 -3.22
C THR A 9 14.34 -21.37 -3.50
N GLY A 10 15.05 -21.92 -2.52
CA GLY A 10 15.82 -23.15 -2.66
C GLY A 10 16.92 -23.06 -3.73
N GLY A 11 17.46 -21.86 -3.98
CA GLY A 11 18.46 -21.60 -5.01
C GLY A 11 17.93 -21.61 -6.46
N ASN A 12 16.63 -21.85 -6.68
CA ASN A 12 16.05 -21.87 -8.04
C ASN A 12 15.84 -20.47 -8.64
N LEU A 13 15.83 -19.46 -7.77
CA LEU A 13 15.68 -18.06 -8.12
C LEU A 13 16.71 -17.25 -7.34
N ILE A 14 17.48 -16.45 -8.06
CA ILE A 14 18.50 -15.57 -7.50
C ILE A 14 17.89 -14.19 -7.31
N VAL A 15 18.15 -13.58 -6.16
CA VAL A 15 17.76 -12.19 -5.90
C VAL A 15 18.64 -11.28 -6.77
N GLU A 16 18.04 -10.66 -7.77
CA GLU A 16 18.72 -9.70 -8.65
C GLU A 16 18.74 -8.31 -8.01
N LYS A 17 17.58 -7.85 -7.52
CA LYS A 17 17.39 -6.48 -7.07
C LYS A 17 16.41 -6.42 -5.91
N ILE A 18 16.72 -5.58 -4.93
CA ILE A 18 15.80 -5.22 -3.84
C ILE A 18 15.66 -3.70 -3.83
N GLU A 19 14.42 -3.22 -3.94
CA GLU A 19 14.11 -1.79 -3.95
C GLU A 19 13.18 -1.42 -2.80
N GLN A 20 13.47 -0.33 -2.09
CA GLN A 20 12.67 0.18 -0.97
C GLN A 20 11.83 1.36 -1.43
N PHE A 21 10.51 1.18 -1.47
CA PHE A 21 9.55 2.20 -1.92
C PHE A 21 8.73 2.85 -0.79
N ALA A 22 9.03 2.52 0.48
CA ALA A 22 8.33 3.07 1.64
C ALA A 22 8.14 4.61 1.61
N PRO A 23 9.17 5.42 1.25
CA PRO A 23 9.00 6.89 1.18
C PRO A 23 7.94 7.34 0.16
N HIS A 24 7.80 6.61 -0.96
CA HIS A 24 6.78 6.89 -1.97
C HIS A 24 5.38 6.54 -1.46
N TYR A 25 5.26 5.46 -0.69
CA TYR A 25 3.97 5.03 -0.15
C TYR A 25 3.40 6.02 0.88
N ALA A 26 4.27 6.66 1.67
CA ALA A 26 3.84 7.75 2.55
C ALA A 26 3.17 8.90 1.76
N ARG A 27 3.73 9.27 0.60
CA ARG A 27 3.09 10.26 -0.29
C ARG A 27 1.74 9.77 -0.80
N THR A 28 1.65 8.51 -1.23
CA THR A 28 0.38 7.91 -1.68
C THR A 28 -0.72 8.02 -0.63
N LEU A 29 -0.40 7.74 0.64
CA LEU A 29 -1.36 7.81 1.75
C LEU A 29 -1.83 9.25 2.02
N ARG A 30 -0.96 10.26 1.91
CA ARG A 30 -1.36 11.67 1.96
C ARG A 30 -2.34 12.03 0.86
N GLU A 31 -2.05 11.63 -0.38
CA GLU A 31 -2.92 11.89 -1.53
C GLU A 31 -4.30 11.23 -1.34
N TRP A 32 -4.33 10.02 -0.80
CA TRP A 32 -5.59 9.32 -0.50
C TRP A 32 -6.37 10.00 0.61
N ALA A 33 -5.72 10.44 1.69
CA ALA A 33 -6.36 11.21 2.76
C ALA A 33 -6.98 12.52 2.24
N MET A 34 -6.24 13.28 1.41
CA MET A 34 -6.74 14.51 0.80
C MET A 34 -7.94 14.25 -0.11
N ARG A 35 -7.86 13.20 -0.94
CA ARG A 35 -8.96 12.81 -1.84
C ARG A 35 -10.18 12.30 -1.08
N LEU A 36 -10.01 11.62 0.04
CA LEU A 36 -11.12 11.24 0.91
C LEU A 36 -11.86 12.50 1.36
N GLN A 37 -11.16 13.49 1.92
CA GLN A 37 -11.80 14.73 2.38
C GLN A 37 -12.49 15.47 1.23
N LYS A 38 -11.82 15.62 0.10
CA LYS A 38 -12.34 16.35 -1.05
C LYS A 38 -13.60 15.72 -1.64
N ASN A 39 -13.65 14.39 -1.68
CA ASN A 39 -14.72 13.66 -2.36
C ASN A 39 -15.77 13.10 -1.39
N TRP A 40 -15.68 13.36 -0.08
CA TRP A 40 -16.66 12.91 0.90
C TRP A 40 -17.96 13.72 0.81
N GLY A 41 -18.72 13.46 -0.24
CA GLY A 41 -19.97 14.15 -0.55
C GLY A 41 -21.14 13.19 -0.82
N PRO A 42 -22.30 13.74 -1.21
CA PRO A 42 -23.54 12.97 -1.35
C PRO A 42 -23.45 11.76 -2.28
N ASP A 43 -22.70 11.85 -3.37
CA ASP A 43 -22.58 10.76 -4.34
C ASP A 43 -21.79 9.57 -3.80
N VAL A 44 -20.66 9.84 -3.15
CA VAL A 44 -19.84 8.80 -2.49
C VAL A 44 -20.63 8.17 -1.34
N ILE A 45 -21.30 8.98 -0.51
CA ILE A 45 -22.12 8.48 0.60
C ILE A 45 -23.25 7.60 0.07
N ARG A 46 -23.98 8.06 -0.96
CA ARG A 46 -25.08 7.30 -1.56
C ARG A 46 -24.59 5.97 -2.13
N SER A 47 -23.47 5.96 -2.84
CA SER A 47 -22.87 4.73 -3.36
C SER A 47 -22.42 3.80 -2.24
N LEU A 48 -21.79 4.34 -1.20
CA LEU A 48 -21.31 3.59 -0.05
C LEU A 48 -22.46 2.91 0.71
N VAL A 49 -23.52 3.66 1.03
CA VAL A 49 -24.70 3.12 1.73
C VAL A 49 -25.45 2.11 0.87
N LYS A 50 -25.49 2.31 -0.46
CA LYS A 50 -26.07 1.31 -1.38
C LYS A 50 -25.30 -0.02 -1.32
N CYS A 51 -23.98 0.03 -1.26
CA CYS A 51 -23.13 -1.17 -1.17
C CYS A 51 -23.09 -1.76 0.25
N GLN A 52 -23.22 -0.92 1.27
CA GLN A 52 -23.18 -1.29 2.68
C GLN A 52 -24.32 -0.59 3.45
N PRO A 53 -25.54 -1.18 3.44
CA PRO A 53 -26.71 -0.56 4.05
C PRO A 53 -26.58 -0.30 5.55
N SER A 54 -25.71 -1.03 6.26
CA SER A 54 -25.43 -0.84 7.68
C SER A 54 -24.71 0.48 8.01
N LEU A 55 -24.34 1.28 7.00
CA LEU A 55 -23.73 2.61 7.17
C LEU A 55 -24.73 3.74 6.91
N ALA A 56 -26.03 3.43 6.80
CA ALA A 56 -27.06 4.42 6.51
C ALA A 56 -27.26 5.42 7.65
N ASP A 57 -27.00 5.03 8.90
CA ASP A 57 -27.04 5.93 10.05
C ASP A 57 -25.79 6.82 10.09
N GLU A 58 -26.00 8.06 10.55
CA GLU A 58 -24.97 9.09 10.57
C GLU A 58 -23.79 8.71 11.46
N ASP A 59 -24.03 8.08 12.60
CA ASP A 59 -22.99 7.66 13.55
C ASP A 59 -22.08 6.59 12.94
N SER A 60 -22.64 5.55 12.32
CA SER A 60 -21.85 4.49 11.68
C SER A 60 -21.08 5.02 10.48
N LEU A 61 -21.68 5.93 9.71
CA LEU A 61 -20.99 6.61 8.61
C LEU A 61 -19.82 7.47 9.09
N ALA A 62 -20.01 8.21 10.19
CA ALA A 62 -18.97 9.01 10.83
C ALA A 62 -17.84 8.13 11.38
N ILE A 63 -18.17 7.03 12.06
CA ILE A 63 -17.20 6.04 12.55
C ILE A 63 -16.41 5.44 11.39
N PHE A 64 -17.09 5.08 10.30
CA PHE A 64 -16.45 4.53 9.11
C PHE A 64 -15.43 5.53 8.53
N LYS A 65 -15.82 6.80 8.35
CA LYS A 65 -14.91 7.84 7.85
C LYS A 65 -13.69 8.01 8.76
N ARG A 66 -13.90 8.10 10.08
CA ARG A 66 -12.83 8.26 11.07
C ARG A 66 -11.83 7.10 11.04
N LYS A 67 -12.29 5.87 10.83
CA LYS A 67 -11.40 4.70 10.67
C LYS A 67 -10.45 4.85 9.48
N TRP A 68 -10.96 5.34 8.34
CA TRP A 68 -10.13 5.59 7.15
C TRP A 68 -9.16 6.75 7.35
N GLU A 69 -9.61 7.86 7.95
CA GLU A 69 -8.75 9.00 8.28
C GLU A 69 -7.61 8.59 9.21
N TYR A 70 -7.93 7.84 10.27
CA TYR A 70 -6.95 7.26 11.17
C TYR A 70 -5.97 6.36 10.43
N MET A 71 -6.46 5.43 9.61
CA MET A 71 -5.64 4.48 8.88
C MET A 71 -4.63 5.20 7.98
N TYR A 72 -5.06 6.22 7.22
CA TYR A 72 -4.17 6.94 6.32
C TYR A 72 -3.03 7.64 7.06
N ILE A 73 -3.34 8.39 8.13
CA ILE A 73 -2.31 9.11 8.91
C ILE A 73 -1.39 8.14 9.64
N TYR A 74 -1.95 7.12 10.28
CA TYR A 74 -1.19 6.12 11.01
C TYR A 74 -0.20 5.39 10.09
N ALA A 75 -0.69 4.89 8.95
CA ALA A 75 0.15 4.19 7.98
C ALA A 75 1.16 5.13 7.33
N GLU A 76 0.79 6.39 7.02
CA GLU A 76 1.72 7.36 6.44
C GLU A 76 2.94 7.54 7.34
N ILE A 77 2.72 7.80 8.63
CA ILE A 77 3.79 7.98 9.60
C ILE A 77 4.59 6.68 9.75
N GLY A 78 3.93 5.52 9.74
CA GLY A 78 4.60 4.22 9.75
C GLY A 78 5.62 4.06 8.62
N TYR A 79 5.24 4.40 7.39
CA TYR A 79 6.14 4.38 6.24
C TYR A 79 7.18 5.49 6.26
N ALA A 80 6.80 6.72 6.63
CA ALA A 80 7.70 7.88 6.66
C ALA A 80 8.79 7.76 7.75
N ARG A 81 8.49 7.10 8.88
CA ARG A 81 9.42 6.84 9.98
C ARG A 81 10.20 5.54 9.82
N GLY A 82 9.91 4.74 8.80
CA GLY A 82 10.56 3.46 8.56
C GLY A 82 10.16 2.35 9.54
N TYR A 83 9.05 2.51 10.27
CA TYR A 83 8.47 1.42 11.07
C TYR A 83 7.90 0.31 10.18
N THR A 84 7.52 0.67 8.95
CA THR A 84 7.03 -0.25 7.93
C THR A 84 7.84 -0.07 6.65
N GLY A 85 8.34 -1.18 6.11
CA GLY A 85 9.02 -1.23 4.82
C GLY A 85 8.08 -1.57 3.67
N LEU A 86 8.47 -1.24 2.44
CA LEU A 86 7.81 -1.68 1.22
C LEU A 86 8.88 -2.07 0.22
N HIS A 87 9.25 -3.35 0.27
CA HIS A 87 10.34 -3.88 -0.53
C HIS A 87 9.81 -4.61 -1.76
N HIS A 88 10.31 -4.24 -2.93
CA HIS A 88 10.11 -5.00 -4.16
C HIS A 88 11.34 -5.86 -4.37
N PHE A 89 11.11 -7.16 -4.58
CA PHE A 89 12.15 -8.14 -4.85
C PHE A 89 12.03 -8.55 -6.31
N THR A 90 13.11 -8.39 -7.06
CA THR A 90 13.24 -8.93 -8.40
C THR A 90 14.08 -10.20 -8.33
N PHE A 91 13.55 -11.27 -8.91
CA PHE A 91 14.18 -12.57 -8.93
C PHE A 91 14.43 -13.00 -10.37
N VAL A 92 15.58 -13.60 -10.62
CA VAL A 92 15.98 -14.15 -11.92
C VAL A 92 16.37 -15.62 -11.79
N ARG A 93 16.39 -16.35 -12.91
CA ARG A 93 17.01 -17.67 -12.96
C ARG A 93 18.52 -17.53 -13.18
N GLN A 94 19.26 -18.52 -12.70
CA GLN A 94 20.74 -18.53 -12.70
C GLN A 94 21.37 -18.36 -14.09
N ASP A 95 20.67 -18.80 -15.14
CA ASP A 95 21.12 -18.70 -16.53
C ASP A 95 20.45 -17.55 -17.31
N ASN A 96 19.79 -16.62 -16.62
CA ASN A 96 19.17 -15.48 -17.29
C ASN A 96 20.24 -14.47 -17.71
N VAL A 97 20.58 -14.46 -19.00
CA VAL A 97 21.50 -13.45 -19.56
C VAL A 97 20.73 -12.13 -19.68
N LEU A 98 21.03 -11.18 -18.80
CA LEU A 98 20.52 -9.82 -18.88
C LEU A 98 21.20 -9.10 -20.05
N THR A 99 20.61 -9.17 -21.24
CA THR A 99 20.99 -8.30 -22.35
C THR A 99 20.41 -6.91 -22.08
N CYS A 100 21.26 -5.90 -21.93
CA CYS A 100 20.79 -4.52 -22.08
C CYS A 100 20.19 -4.39 -23.48
N CYS A 101 19.00 -3.81 -23.58
CA CYS A 101 18.50 -3.37 -24.87
C CYS A 101 19.29 -2.12 -25.26
N ASP A 102 19.93 -2.16 -26.42
CA ASP A 102 20.60 -1.03 -27.06
C ASP A 102 19.61 0.11 -27.40
#